data_AF-A0A645HMX5-F1
#
_entry.id   AF-A0A645HMX5-F1
#
_cell.length_a   1.000
_cell.length_b   1.000
_cell.length_c   1.000
_cell.angle_alpha   90.00
_cell.angle_beta   90.00
_cell.angle_gamma   90.00
#
_symmetry.space_group_name_H-M   'P 1'
#
loop_
_entity.id
_entity.type
_entity.pdbx_description
1 polymer ?
#
loop_
_entity_poly.entity_id
_entity_poly.type
_entity_poly.pdbx_seq_one_letter_code
_entity_poly.pdbx_strand_id
1 'polypeptide(L)' 'MRAVGVDEIAEPDIISHNLCGGRVLLCSDGLSGSFHFDDSYKNILTDMTDPENTVNRLIEYANRCGGSDNITAVIIRLQS' A
#
# COMPACT_ATOMS: atom_id res chain seq x y z
N MET A 1 -16.82 10.53 6.72
CA MET A 1 -15.37 10.36 6.98
C MET A 1 -15.26 9.83 8.41
N ARG A 2 -14.53 8.73 8.63
CA ARG A 2 -14.21 8.21 9.97
C ARG A 2 -12.73 8.50 10.21
N ALA A 3 -12.41 9.13 11.31
CA ALA A 3 -11.02 9.43 11.68
C ALA A 3 -10.89 9.46 13.19
N VAL A 4 -9.70 9.12 13.69
CA VAL A 4 -9.41 9.18 15.12
C VAL A 4 -9.45 10.64 15.58
N GLY A 5 -10.17 10.91 16.68
CA GLY A 5 -10.28 12.24 17.28
C GLY A 5 -11.43 13.11 16.77
N VAL A 6 -12.28 12.60 15.87
CA VAL A 6 -13.52 13.28 15.47
C VAL A 6 -14.66 13.00 16.45
N ASP A 7 -14.80 11.72 16.84
CA ASP A 7 -15.79 11.26 17.82
C ASP A 7 -15.10 10.83 19.13
N GLU A 8 -15.83 10.85 20.24
CA GLU A 8 -15.34 10.39 21.55
C GLU A 8 -14.94 8.91 21.52
N ILE A 9 -15.63 8.11 20.71
CA ILE A 9 -15.35 6.68 20.51
C ILE A 9 -15.08 6.44 19.02
N ALA A 10 -13.88 5.94 18.71
CA ALA A 10 -13.57 5.45 17.38
C ALA A 10 -13.95 3.97 17.27
N GLU A 11 -14.78 3.65 16.28
CA GLU A 11 -15.12 2.27 15.93
C GLU A 11 -14.26 1.84 14.72
N PRO A 12 -13.27 0.94 14.87
CA PRO A 12 -12.48 0.44 13.75
C PRO A 12 -13.15 -0.76 13.08
N ASP A 13 -12.88 -0.93 11.79
CA ASP A 13 -13.21 -2.18 11.10
C ASP A 13 -12.12 -3.22 11.39
N ILE A 14 -12.52 -4.42 11.81
CA ILE A 14 -11.61 -5.52 12.16
C ILE A 14 -11.75 -6.62 11.11
N ILE A 15 -10.66 -6.89 10.42
CA ILE A 15 -10.59 -7.92 9.38
C ILE A 15 -9.44 -8.87 9.71
N SER A 16 -9.68 -10.17 9.60
CA SER A 16 -8.68 -11.22 9.85
C SER A 16 -8.54 -12.13 8.65
N HIS A 17 -7.31 -12.40 8.23
CA HIS A 17 -6.99 -13.27 7.11
C HIS A 17 -5.92 -14.29 7.51
N ASN A 18 -6.14 -15.56 7.16
CA ASN A 18 -5.10 -16.59 7.20
C ASN A 18 -4.34 -16.56 5.88
N LEU A 19 -3.11 -16.07 5.90
CA LEU A 19 -2.28 -15.90 4.70
C LEU A 19 -1.16 -16.94 4.69
N CYS A 20 -0.96 -17.61 3.56
CA CYS A 20 0.14 -18.55 3.33
C CYS A 20 0.99 -18.05 2.17
N GLY A 21 2.18 -17.54 2.47
CA GLY A 21 3.09 -16.97 1.48
C GLY A 21 2.55 -15.70 0.79
N GLY A 22 3.35 -15.14 -0.11
CA GLY A 22 2.99 -13.93 -0.86
C GLY A 22 3.37 -12.63 -0.14
N ARG A 23 2.68 -11.55 -0.49
CA ARG A 23 2.95 -10.19 0.03
C ARG A 23 1.67 -9.47 0.39
N VAL A 24 1.75 -8.65 1.43
CA VAL A 24 0.70 -7.70 1.82
C VAL A 24 1.22 -6.29 1.63
N LEU A 25 0.45 -5.46 0.92
CA LEU A 25 0.67 -4.03 0.82
C LEU A 25 -0.32 -3.31 1.73
N LEU A 26 0.19 -2.50 2.64
CA LEU A 26 -0.57 -1.46 3.33
C LEU A 26 -0.10 -0.11 2.81
N CYS A 27 -1.00 0.78 2.43
CA CYS A 27 -0.62 2.08 1.89
C CYS A 27 -1.64 3.17 2.17
N SER A 28 -1.20 4.42 2.07
CA SER A 28 -2.08 5.58 2.05
C SER A 28 -2.78 5.72 0.69
N ASP A 29 -3.82 6.55 0.67
CA ASP A 29 -4.51 6.99 -0.53
C ASP A 29 -3.59 7.69 -1.54
N GLY A 30 -2.54 8.38 -1.07
CA GLY A 30 -1.50 8.92 -1.94
C GLY A 30 -0.84 7.90 -2.87
N LEU A 31 -0.71 6.63 -2.43
CA LEU A 31 -0.28 5.54 -3.32
C LEU A 31 -1.46 4.96 -4.10
N SER A 32 -2.53 4.53 -3.42
CA SER A 32 -3.61 3.78 -4.09
C SER A 32 -4.37 4.62 -5.13
N GLY A 33 -4.43 5.94 -4.95
CA GLY A 33 -4.98 6.86 -5.94
C GLY A 33 -4.21 6.85 -7.26
N SER A 34 -2.92 6.49 -7.23
CA SER A 34 -2.09 6.36 -8.44
C SER A 34 -2.40 5.09 -9.25
N PHE A 35 -3.07 4.09 -8.66
CA PHE A 35 -3.38 2.82 -9.35
C PHE A 35 -4.44 2.96 -10.46
N HIS A 36 -5.09 4.12 -10.57
CA HIS A 36 -6.03 4.41 -11.65
C HIS A 36 -5.34 4.76 -12.97
N PHE A 37 -4.06 5.13 -12.96
CA PHE A 37 -3.34 5.53 -14.17
C PHE A 37 -2.95 4.34 -15.04
N ASP A 38 -2.47 3.25 -14.44
CA ASP A 38 -2.15 1.99 -15.12
C ASP A 38 -2.03 0.81 -14.14
N ASP A 39 -1.70 -0.37 -14.68
CA ASP A 39 -1.48 -1.61 -13.92
C ASP A 39 0.00 -1.90 -13.61
N SER A 40 0.92 -0.97 -13.84
CA SER A 40 2.37 -1.17 -13.66
C SER A 40 2.74 -1.51 -12.21
N TYR A 41 1.97 -1.03 -11.24
CA TYR A 41 2.13 -1.37 -9.82
C TYR A 41 1.99 -2.87 -9.54
N LYS A 42 1.15 -3.59 -10.31
CA LYS A 42 0.97 -5.04 -10.16
C LYS A 42 2.30 -5.76 -10.42
N ASN A 43 3.01 -5.36 -11.47
CA ASN A 43 4.30 -5.92 -11.81
C ASN A 43 5.35 -5.65 -10.71
N ILE A 44 5.33 -4.45 -10.12
CA ILE A 44 6.22 -4.11 -9.00
C ILE A 44 5.95 -5.01 -7.79
N LEU A 45 4.68 -5.28 -7.49
CA LEU A 45 4.27 -6.14 -6.36
C LEU A 45 4.57 -7.62 -6.58
N THR A 46 4.49 -8.11 -7.82
CA THR A 46 4.74 -9.52 -8.16
C THR A 46 6.20 -9.83 -8.43
N ASP A 47 7.04 -8.83 -8.67
CA ASP A 47 8.47 -9.01 -8.88
C ASP A 47 9.13 -9.61 -7.62
N MET A 48 10.15 -10.45 -7.79
CA MET A 48 10.81 -11.19 -6.69
C MET A 48 11.87 -10.37 -5.94
N THR A 49 11.82 -9.04 -6.04
CA THR A 49 12.72 -8.10 -5.35
C THR A 49 12.49 -8.05 -3.85
N ASP A 50 13.49 -7.67 -3.05
CA ASP A 50 13.33 -7.48 -1.62
C ASP A 50 12.25 -6.42 -1.29
N PRO A 51 11.66 -6.46 -0.07
CA PRO A 51 10.58 -5.54 0.31
C PRO A 51 10.95 -4.05 0.20
N GLU A 52 12.19 -3.68 0.50
CA GLU A 52 12.66 -2.30 0.47
C GLU A 52 12.66 -1.76 -0.96
N ASN A 53 13.24 -2.51 -1.90
CA ASN A 53 13.21 -2.15 -3.31
C ASN A 53 11.77 -2.10 -3.87
N THR A 54 10.91 -3.01 -3.43
CA THR A 54 9.48 -2.98 -3.80
C THR A 54 8.82 -1.66 -3.38
N VAL A 55 9.05 -1.22 -2.13
CA VAL A 55 8.52 0.05 -1.61
C VAL A 55 9.07 1.24 -2.41
N ASN A 56 10.38 1.30 -2.65
CA ASN A 56 10.99 2.40 -3.41
C ASN A 56 10.40 2.51 -4.81
N ARG A 57 10.22 1.38 -5.51
CA ARG A 57 9.60 1.37 -6.85
C ARG A 57 8.13 1.80 -6.84
N LEU A 58 7.37 1.48 -5.80
CA LEU A 58 5.99 1.94 -5.63
C LEU A 58 5.92 3.46 -5.39
N ILE A 59 6.85 4.01 -4.60
CA ILE A 59 6.94 5.46 -4.37
C ILE A 59 7.30 6.18 -5.67
N GLU A 60 8.31 5.70 -6.40
CA GLU A 60 8.66 6.26 -7.70
C GLU A 60 7.51 6.19 -8.70
N TYR A 61 6.76 5.08 -8.68
CA TYR A 61 5.57 4.93 -9.51
C TYR A 61 4.53 6.02 -9.22
N ALA A 62 4.14 6.19 -7.96
CA ALA A 62 3.16 7.22 -7.57
C ALA A 62 3.64 8.64 -7.90
N ASN A 63 4.94 8.92 -7.71
CA ASN A 63 5.53 10.20 -8.10
C ASN A 63 5.45 10.44 -9.61
N ARG A 64 5.70 9.42 -10.45
CA ARG A 64 5.55 9.51 -11.92
C ARG A 64 4.11 9.75 -12.36
N CYS A 65 3.14 9.24 -11.60
CA CYS A 65 1.71 9.48 -11.81
C CYS A 65 1.27 10.90 -11.39
N GLY A 66 2.17 11.72 -10.83
CA GLY A 66 1.93 13.12 -10.51
C GLY A 66 2.19 13.48 -9.04
N GLY A 67 2.33 12.48 -8.14
CA GLY A 67 2.69 12.72 -6.74
C GLY A 67 1.75 13.70 -6.03
N SER A 68 0.44 13.52 -6.19
CA SER A 68 -0.57 14.50 -5.76
C SER A 68 -0.74 14.63 -4.24
N ASP A 69 -0.21 13.68 -3.46
CA ASP A 69 -0.32 13.64 -2.00
C ASP A 69 0.88 12.91 -1.37
N ASN A 70 0.96 12.91 -0.04
CA ASN A 70 1.95 12.16 0.73
C ASN A 70 1.78 10.65 0.51
N ILE A 71 2.87 10.03 0.07
CA ILE A 71 2.90 8.59 -0.23
C ILE A 71 3.50 7.84 0.97
N THR A 72 2.73 6.92 1.55
CA THR A 72 3.21 5.98 2.56
C THR A 72 2.89 4.55 2.13
N ALA A 73 3.86 3.65 2.23
CA ALA A 73 3.70 2.24 1.86
C ALA A 73 4.49 1.32 2.80
N VAL A 74 3.88 0.17 3.12
CA VAL A 74 4.48 -0.91 3.89
C VAL A 74 4.27 -2.21 3.14
N ILE A 75 5.36 -2.94 2.88
CA ILE A 75 5.34 -4.28 2.29
C ILE A 75 5.70 -5.30 3.35
N ILE A 76 4.82 -6.27 3.55
CA ILE A 76 5.08 -7.46 4.37
C ILE A 76 5.28 -8.62 3.40
N ARG A 77 6.48 -9.18 3.35
CA ARG A 77 6.75 -10.44 2.65
C ARG A 77 6.54 -11.59 3.64
N LEU A 78 5.59 -12.46 3.34
CA LEU A 78 5.31 -13.63 4.17
C LEU A 78 6.32 -14.72 3.81
N GLN A 79 7.13 -15.10 4.81
CA GLN A 79 8.07 -16.22 4.66
C GLN A 79 7.30 -17.53 4.86
N SER A 80 7.53 -18.47 3.95
CA SER A 80 7.02 -19.84 4.02
C SER A 80 7.87 -20.69 4.95
#